data_AF-A0A2N6FV01-F1
#
_entry.id   AF-A0A2N6FV01-F1
#
_cell.length_a   1.000
_cell.length_b   1.000
_cell.length_c   1.000
_cell.angle_alpha   90.00
_cell.angle_beta   90.00
_cell.angle_gamma   90.00
#
_symmetry.space_group_name_H-M   'P 1'
#
loop_
_entity.id
_entity.type
_entity.pdbx_description
1 polymer ?
#
loop_
_entity_poly.entity_id
_entity_poly.type
_entity_poly.pdbx_seq_one_letter_code
_entity_poly.pdbx_strand_id
1 'polypeptide(L)'
;MSRARWGRFDTILLLILLGVFAWLGYRVNAGLEYRWNWSVVPQYLVRQDASGDWVPNLLLLGLLTTIRLSFWSLCLALPLGLIVGLLRTGRSLFSRLLGGSFVTLLRNLPPLVLVFIFYFFISDQVLPYLHLGEGIQAAPDWLQTLARLLLAPPDQLEAFIAAVLTLALFEGAYVAEIVRAGINSIENGQWEAAKALGMNRPQLLRHIILPQAFQRMIPPLAGQAISTIKDSAIVSVISIQELTFQGMELMAATY
;
A
#
# COMPACT_ATOMS: atom_id res chain seq x y z
N MET A 1 34.49 6.16 13.99
CA MET A 1 33.92 5.03 13.24
C MET A 1 34.92 3.88 13.30
N SER A 2 34.67 2.86 14.12
CA SER A 2 35.55 1.68 14.21
C SER A 2 35.43 0.88 12.91
N ARG A 3 36.55 0.62 12.24
CA ARG A 3 36.56 -0.29 11.08
C ARG A 3 36.24 -1.69 11.60
N ALA A 4 35.18 -2.32 11.07
CA ALA A 4 34.88 -3.71 11.36
C ALA A 4 36.12 -4.55 11.05
N ARG A 5 36.69 -5.19 12.08
CA ARG A 5 37.86 -6.05 11.94
C ARG A 5 37.38 -7.47 11.76
N TRP A 6 37.59 -8.00 10.56
CA TRP A 6 37.27 -9.38 10.20
C TRP A 6 37.91 -10.34 11.22
N GLY A 7 37.07 -10.99 12.03
CA GLY A 7 37.49 -11.93 13.06
C GLY A 7 37.48 -13.37 12.56
N ARG A 8 38.14 -14.27 13.31
CA ARG A 8 38.06 -15.73 13.07
C ARG A 8 36.62 -16.26 13.18
N PHE A 9 35.80 -15.62 14.02
CA PHE A 9 34.37 -15.92 14.12
C PHE A 9 33.60 -15.53 12.85
N ASP A 10 33.90 -14.37 12.24
CA ASP A 10 33.27 -13.96 10.98
C ASP A 10 33.63 -14.91 9.85
N THR A 11 34.86 -15.43 9.81
CA THR A 11 35.26 -16.45 8.82
C THR A 11 34.55 -17.78 9.04
N ILE A 12 34.36 -18.21 10.30
CA ILE A 12 33.61 -19.43 10.61
C ILE A 12 32.13 -19.26 10.23
N LEU A 13 31.52 -18.12 10.57
CA LEU A 13 30.15 -17.79 10.22
C LEU A 13 29.95 -17.78 8.70
N LEU A 14 30.89 -17.17 7.96
CA LEU A 14 30.87 -17.13 6.51
C LEU A 14 30.99 -18.52 5.89
N LEU A 15 31.87 -19.38 6.43
CA LEU A 15 31.99 -20.77 5.98
C LEU A 15 30.72 -21.58 6.26
N ILE A 16 30.08 -21.38 7.41
CA ILE A 16 28.79 -22.02 7.72
C ILE A 16 27.72 -21.55 6.74
N LEU A 17 27.60 -20.25 6.50
CA LEU A 17 26.65 -19.69 5.55
C LEU A 17 26.87 -20.24 4.15
N LEU A 18 28.12 -20.25 3.67
CA LEU A 18 28.47 -20.83 2.37
C LEU A 18 28.14 -22.33 2.31
N GLY A 19 28.41 -23.09 3.37
CA GLY A 19 28.03 -24.49 3.48
C GLY A 19 26.52 -24.70 3.40
N VAL A 20 25.73 -23.87 4.08
CA VAL A 20 24.26 -23.89 4.02
C VAL A 20 23.76 -23.56 2.60
N PHE A 21 24.29 -22.51 1.96
CA PHE A 21 23.91 -22.17 0.58
C PHE A 21 24.29 -23.27 -0.41
N ALA A 22 25.46 -23.89 -0.27
CA ALA A 22 25.89 -25.00 -1.10
C ALA A 22 25.00 -26.24 -0.89
N TRP A 23 24.67 -26.56 0.37
CA TRP A 23 23.75 -27.65 0.70
C TRP A 23 22.34 -27.41 0.15
N LEU A 24 21.82 -26.18 0.27
CA LEU A 24 20.53 -25.79 -0.32
C LEU A 24 20.58 -25.91 -1.85
N GLY A 25 21.62 -25.38 -2.50
CA GLY A 25 21.79 -25.48 -3.95
C GLY A 25 21.83 -26.94 -4.43
N TYR A 26 22.55 -27.79 -3.71
CA TYR A 26 22.57 -29.23 -3.98
C TYR A 26 21.19 -29.87 -3.79
N ARG A 27 20.49 -29.58 -2.69
CA ARG A 27 19.15 -30.12 -2.41
C ARG A 27 18.11 -29.66 -3.43
N VAL A 28 18.18 -28.41 -3.88
CA VAL A 28 17.34 -27.87 -4.96
C VAL A 28 17.59 -28.63 -6.25
N ASN A 29 18.86 -28.82 -6.65
CA ASN A 29 19.19 -29.47 -7.91
C ASN A 29 18.96 -30.99 -7.90
N ALA A 30 19.21 -31.66 -6.77
CA ALA A 30 19.08 -33.10 -6.63
C ALA A 30 17.68 -33.56 -6.23
N GLY A 31 16.88 -32.68 -5.61
CA GLY A 31 15.56 -33.00 -5.08
C GLY A 31 14.39 -32.47 -5.91
N LEU A 32 14.60 -31.46 -6.76
CA LEU A 32 13.57 -30.93 -7.65
C LEU A 32 13.87 -31.38 -9.08
N GLU A 33 13.01 -32.21 -9.67
CA GLU A 33 12.95 -32.41 -11.13
C GLU A 33 12.38 -31.17 -11.84
N TYR A 34 12.87 -29.98 -11.49
CA TYR A 34 12.41 -28.71 -12.04
C TYR A 34 13.40 -28.20 -13.09
N ARG A 35 12.90 -28.02 -14.32
CA ARG A 35 13.68 -27.39 -15.39
C ARG A 35 13.45 -25.88 -15.37
N TRP A 36 14.41 -25.15 -14.83
CA TRP A 36 14.39 -23.67 -14.83
C TRP A 36 14.26 -23.13 -16.26
N ASN A 37 13.09 -22.60 -16.60
CA ASN A 37 12.78 -22.09 -17.94
C ASN A 37 12.48 -20.58 -17.91
N TRP A 38 13.52 -19.78 -17.66
CA TRP A 38 13.40 -18.31 -17.56
C TRP A 38 13.00 -17.63 -18.87
N SER A 39 13.16 -18.30 -20.02
CA SER A 39 12.71 -17.80 -21.33
C SER A 39 11.19 -17.63 -21.44
N VAL A 40 10.42 -18.23 -20.54
CA VAL A 40 8.95 -18.14 -20.52
C VAL A 40 8.47 -16.89 -19.77
N VAL A 41 9.33 -16.22 -18.98
CA VAL A 41 8.89 -15.03 -18.23
C VAL A 41 8.56 -13.83 -19.13
N PRO A 42 9.39 -13.48 -20.15
CA PRO A 42 9.11 -12.32 -21.01
C PRO A 42 7.75 -12.38 -21.72
N GLN A 43 7.30 -13.57 -22.15
CA GLN A 43 6.00 -13.72 -22.81
C GLN A 43 4.81 -13.36 -21.88
N TYR A 44 4.96 -13.48 -20.56
CA TYR A 44 3.91 -13.09 -19.59
C TYR A 44 3.97 -11.61 -19.20
N LEU A 45 5.05 -10.91 -19.56
CA LEU A 45 5.17 -9.46 -19.38
C LEU A 45 4.62 -8.71 -20.59
N VAL A 46 4.97 -9.14 -21.80
CA VAL A 46 4.56 -8.49 -23.05
C VAL A 46 4.23 -9.56 -24.09
N ARG A 47 3.13 -9.38 -24.82
CA ARG A 47 2.73 -10.24 -25.95
C ARG A 47 2.56 -9.42 -27.22
N GLN A 48 2.74 -10.06 -28.37
CA GLN A 48 2.35 -9.46 -29.65
C GLN A 48 0.88 -9.74 -29.90
N ASP A 49 0.14 -8.70 -30.29
CA ASP A 49 -1.25 -8.85 -30.73
C ASP A 49 -1.32 -9.32 -32.20
N ALA A 50 -2.51 -9.68 -32.67
CA ALA A 50 -2.74 -10.13 -34.05
C ALA A 50 -2.29 -9.10 -35.12
N SER A 51 -2.24 -7.82 -34.74
CA SER A 51 -1.77 -6.70 -35.56
C SER A 51 -0.24 -6.54 -35.60
N GLY A 52 0.51 -7.32 -34.81
CA GLY A 52 1.97 -7.23 -34.67
C GLY A 52 2.45 -6.24 -33.60
N ASP A 53 1.53 -5.52 -32.94
CA ASP A 53 1.86 -4.55 -31.89
C ASP A 53 2.18 -5.23 -30.56
N TRP A 54 3.14 -4.67 -29.81
CA TRP A 54 3.49 -5.15 -28.48
C TRP A 54 2.53 -4.57 -27.43
N VAL A 55 1.82 -5.45 -26.73
CA VAL A 55 0.82 -5.12 -25.72
C VAL A 55 1.22 -5.73 -24.37
N PRO A 56 1.00 -5.03 -23.23
CA PRO A 56 1.18 -5.59 -21.90
C PRO A 56 0.41 -6.91 -21.73
N ASN A 57 1.06 -7.91 -21.15
CA ASN A 57 0.44 -9.19 -20.83
C ASN A 57 0.16 -9.33 -19.31
N LEU A 58 -0.41 -10.46 -18.89
CA LEU A 58 -0.95 -10.75 -17.56
C LEU A 58 -0.14 -10.17 -16.38
N LEU A 59 1.16 -10.46 -16.29
CA LEU A 59 1.99 -10.00 -15.15
C LEU A 59 2.19 -8.48 -15.17
N LEU A 60 2.36 -7.88 -16.34
CA LEU A 60 2.53 -6.43 -16.45
C LEU A 60 1.21 -5.71 -16.18
N LEU A 61 0.08 -6.25 -16.64
CA LEU A 61 -1.25 -5.74 -16.31
C LEU A 61 -1.53 -5.83 -14.81
N GLY A 62 -1.22 -6.96 -14.18
CA GLY A 62 -1.32 -7.14 -12.73
C GLY A 62 -0.46 -6.14 -11.96
N LEU A 63 0.80 -5.94 -12.36
CA LEU A 63 1.69 -4.94 -11.77
C LEU A 63 1.12 -3.53 -11.89
N LEU A 64 0.60 -3.15 -13.05
CA LEU A 64 -0.03 -1.84 -13.24
C LEU A 64 -1.27 -1.68 -12.35
N THR A 65 -2.08 -2.73 -12.19
CA THR A 65 -3.21 -2.72 -11.25
C THR A 65 -2.75 -2.56 -9.80
N THR A 66 -1.71 -3.27 -9.36
CA THR A 66 -1.09 -3.09 -8.03
C THR A 66 -0.64 -1.63 -7.82
N ILE A 67 0.02 -1.04 -8.81
CA ILE A 67 0.47 0.36 -8.74
C ILE A 67 -0.72 1.33 -8.65
N ARG A 68 -1.77 1.14 -9.45
CA ARG A 68 -2.97 1.98 -9.44
C ARG A 68 -3.70 1.90 -8.11
N LEU A 69 -3.94 0.69 -7.60
CA LEU A 69 -4.53 0.47 -6.28
C LEU A 69 -3.73 1.21 -5.21
N SER A 70 -2.42 0.96 -5.16
CA SER A 70 -1.54 1.54 -4.16
C SER A 70 -1.51 3.06 -4.22
N PHE A 71 -1.44 3.62 -5.42
CA PHE A 71 -1.42 5.06 -5.64
C PHE A 71 -2.70 5.72 -5.14
N TRP A 72 -3.87 5.25 -5.60
CA TRP A 72 -5.15 5.85 -5.22
C TRP A 72 -5.48 5.64 -3.74
N SER A 73 -5.17 4.47 -3.18
CA SER A 73 -5.30 4.22 -1.75
C SER A 73 -4.43 5.15 -0.93
N LEU A 74 -3.17 5.38 -1.33
CA LEU A 74 -2.29 6.32 -0.64
C LEU A 74 -2.79 7.78 -0.78
N CYS A 75 -3.26 8.17 -1.96
CA CYS A 75 -3.83 9.50 -2.20
C CYS A 75 -5.03 9.80 -1.29
N LEU A 76 -5.82 8.79 -0.92
CA LEU A 76 -6.94 8.93 0.02
C LEU A 76 -6.50 8.75 1.49
N ALA A 77 -5.60 7.81 1.76
CA ALA A 77 -5.09 7.51 3.10
C ALA A 77 -4.33 8.70 3.70
N LEU A 78 -3.55 9.43 2.89
CA LEU A 78 -2.75 10.56 3.37
C LEU A 78 -3.61 11.70 3.94
N PRO A 79 -4.60 12.27 3.22
CA PRO A 79 -5.53 13.26 3.77
C PRO A 79 -6.34 12.72 4.95
N LEU A 80 -6.88 11.50 4.83
CA LEU A 80 -7.69 10.89 5.89
C LEU A 80 -6.87 10.74 7.18
N GLY A 81 -5.69 10.15 7.08
CA GLY A 81 -4.78 9.95 8.20
C GLY A 81 -4.27 11.26 8.77
N LEU A 82 -4.01 12.28 7.95
CA LEU A 82 -3.67 13.63 8.42
C LEU A 82 -4.79 14.21 9.26
N ILE A 83 -6.04 14.19 8.77
CA ILE A 83 -7.20 14.71 9.49
C ILE A 83 -7.38 13.97 10.82
N VAL A 84 -7.39 12.62 10.79
CA VAL A 84 -7.58 11.80 11.99
C VAL A 84 -6.42 11.98 12.98
N GLY A 85 -5.18 12.05 12.50
CA GLY A 85 -3.99 12.29 13.32
C GLY A 85 -4.03 13.65 14.03
N LEU A 86 -4.48 14.70 13.32
CA LEU A 86 -4.69 16.03 13.90
C LEU A 86 -5.81 16.03 14.94
N LEU A 87 -6.95 15.36 14.68
CA LEU A 87 -8.03 15.22 15.66
C LEU A 87 -7.55 14.58 16.97
N ARG A 88 -6.65 13.60 16.87
CA ARG A 88 -6.07 12.90 18.03
C ARG A 88 -5.04 13.71 18.82
N THR A 89 -4.46 14.75 18.23
CA THR A 89 -3.62 15.73 18.94
C THR A 89 -4.40 16.96 19.40
N GLY A 90 -5.73 16.96 19.21
CA GLY A 90 -6.64 18.02 19.60
C GLY A 90 -6.83 18.19 21.12
N ARG A 91 -7.35 19.35 21.52
CA ARG A 91 -7.68 19.66 22.93
C ARG A 91 -8.98 19.02 23.40
N SER A 92 -9.97 18.90 22.52
CA SER A 92 -11.27 18.32 22.82
C SER A 92 -11.16 16.81 23.07
N LEU A 93 -11.73 16.34 24.17
CA LEU A 93 -11.82 14.91 24.45
C LEU A 93 -12.59 14.19 23.34
N PHE A 94 -13.69 14.77 22.87
CA PHE A 94 -14.51 14.21 21.80
C PHE A 94 -13.70 13.93 20.52
N SER A 95 -12.89 14.88 20.03
CA SER A 95 -12.09 14.69 18.82
C SER A 95 -11.00 13.62 19.01
N ARG A 96 -10.40 13.57 20.20
CA ARG A 96 -9.43 12.52 20.54
C ARG A 96 -10.06 11.14 20.59
N LEU A 97 -11.26 11.03 21.16
CA LEU A 97 -12.00 9.78 21.23
C LEU A 97 -12.47 9.35 19.84
N LEU A 98 -13.03 10.25 19.03
CA LEU A 98 -13.47 9.93 17.67
C LEU A 98 -12.33 9.40 16.81
N GLY A 99 -11.20 10.11 16.77
CA GLY A 99 -10.02 9.65 16.03
C GLY A 99 -9.38 8.41 16.66
N GLY A 100 -9.41 8.30 18.00
CA GLY A 100 -8.90 7.14 18.73
C GLY A 100 -9.69 5.87 18.42
N SER A 101 -11.02 5.96 18.36
CA SER A 101 -11.90 4.85 18.00
C SER A 101 -11.69 4.40 16.56
N PHE A 102 -11.60 5.35 15.61
CA PHE A 102 -11.29 5.04 14.21
C PHE A 102 -9.99 4.23 14.09
N VAL A 103 -8.91 4.74 14.70
CA VAL A 103 -7.60 4.09 14.61
C VAL A 103 -7.58 2.74 15.32
N THR A 104 -8.16 2.67 16.52
CA THR A 104 -8.22 1.42 17.31
C THR A 104 -9.04 0.37 16.58
N LEU A 105 -10.15 0.74 15.96
CA LEU A 105 -10.99 -0.20 15.24
C LEU A 105 -10.28 -0.74 13.99
N LEU A 106 -9.81 0.13 13.11
CA LEU A 106 -9.25 -0.31 11.83
C LEU A 106 -7.91 -1.04 11.96
N ARG A 107 -7.05 -0.67 12.92
CA ARG A 107 -5.76 -1.35 13.11
C ARG A 107 -5.87 -2.69 13.83
N ASN A 108 -6.99 -2.94 14.51
CA ASN A 108 -7.22 -4.20 15.24
C ASN A 108 -8.14 -5.16 14.48
N LEU A 109 -8.81 -4.71 13.41
CA LEU A 109 -9.56 -5.60 12.53
C LEU A 109 -8.60 -6.30 11.56
N PRO A 110 -8.77 -7.62 11.31
CA PRO A 110 -8.04 -8.29 10.25
C PRO A 110 -8.31 -7.58 8.91
N PRO A 111 -7.28 -7.21 8.13
CA PRO A 111 -7.49 -6.47 6.89
C PRO A 111 -8.38 -7.22 5.89
N LEU A 112 -8.27 -8.55 5.89
CA LEU A 112 -9.11 -9.44 5.07
C LEU A 112 -10.62 -9.26 5.34
N VAL A 113 -11.00 -9.05 6.60
CA VAL A 113 -12.41 -8.83 6.98
C VAL A 113 -12.91 -7.51 6.41
N LEU A 114 -12.09 -6.45 6.46
CA LEU A 114 -12.42 -5.17 5.85
C LEU A 114 -12.60 -5.30 4.34
N VAL A 115 -11.71 -6.02 3.67
CA VAL A 115 -11.79 -6.29 2.23
C VAL A 115 -13.12 -6.96 1.88
N PHE A 116 -13.52 -8.01 2.61
CA PHE A 116 -14.81 -8.67 2.35
C PHE A 116 -16.01 -7.79 2.63
N ILE A 117 -16.00 -7.01 3.72
CA ILE A 117 -17.10 -6.09 4.03
C ILE A 117 -17.26 -5.07 2.91
N PHE A 118 -16.18 -4.42 2.50
CA PHE A 118 -16.24 -3.42 1.45
C PHE A 118 -16.57 -4.01 0.09
N TYR A 119 -16.05 -5.20 -0.22
CA TYR A 119 -16.41 -5.87 -1.47
C TYR A 119 -17.91 -6.26 -1.48
N PHE A 120 -18.35 -7.14 -0.59
CA PHE A 120 -19.74 -7.65 -0.63
C PHE A 120 -20.80 -6.61 -0.29
N PHE A 121 -20.46 -5.58 0.49
CA PHE A 121 -21.41 -4.52 0.83
C PHE A 121 -21.27 -3.31 -0.09
N ILE A 122 -20.09 -2.71 -0.17
CA ILE A 122 -19.93 -1.47 -0.95
C ILE A 122 -19.90 -1.77 -2.46
N SER A 123 -19.12 -2.76 -2.92
CA SER A 123 -19.04 -3.10 -4.35
C SER A 123 -20.35 -3.66 -4.90
N ASP A 124 -20.98 -4.61 -4.20
CA ASP A 124 -22.15 -5.31 -4.76
C ASP A 124 -23.48 -4.61 -4.44
N GLN A 125 -23.59 -3.90 -3.31
CA GLN A 125 -24.87 -3.35 -2.84
C GLN A 125 -24.94 -1.83 -2.88
N VAL A 126 -23.83 -1.10 -3.05
CA VAL A 126 -23.86 0.38 -3.01
C VAL A 126 -23.41 0.98 -4.33
N LEU A 127 -22.24 0.60 -4.83
CA LEU A 127 -21.66 1.17 -6.04
C LEU A 127 -22.48 0.98 -7.32
N PRO A 128 -23.23 -0.12 -7.53
CA PRO A 128 -24.01 -0.30 -8.76
C PRO A 128 -25.11 0.77 -8.89
N TYR A 129 -25.64 1.28 -7.78
CA TYR A 129 -26.61 2.39 -7.77
C TYR A 129 -26.02 3.72 -8.24
N LEU A 130 -24.69 3.84 -8.32
CA LEU A 130 -24.02 5.03 -8.85
C LEU A 130 -23.85 4.98 -10.37
N HIS A 131 -24.13 3.83 -11.02
CA HIS A 131 -24.04 3.64 -12.47
C HIS A 131 -22.69 4.10 -13.07
N LEU A 132 -21.59 3.91 -12.34
CA LEU A 132 -20.27 4.41 -12.74
C LEU A 132 -19.74 3.69 -13.98
N GLY A 133 -19.84 2.36 -14.04
CA GLY A 133 -19.43 1.58 -15.21
C GLY A 133 -20.20 1.97 -16.48
N GLU A 134 -21.52 2.11 -16.39
CA GLU A 134 -22.39 2.55 -17.49
C GLU A 134 -22.06 3.99 -17.93
N GLY A 135 -21.85 4.88 -16.96
CA GLY A 135 -21.48 6.28 -17.23
C GLY A 135 -20.14 6.40 -17.98
N ILE A 136 -19.16 5.56 -17.65
CA ILE A 136 -17.89 5.50 -18.39
C ILE A 136 -18.09 4.92 -19.78
N GLN A 137 -18.89 3.86 -19.94
CA GLN A 137 -19.17 3.27 -21.26
C GLN A 137 -19.92 4.22 -22.19
N ALA A 138 -20.78 5.08 -21.66
CA ALA A 138 -21.47 6.12 -22.43
C ALA A 138 -20.59 7.33 -22.75
N ALA A 139 -19.40 7.45 -22.13
CA ALA A 139 -18.51 8.57 -22.33
C ALA A 139 -17.70 8.44 -23.63
N PRO A 140 -17.14 9.55 -24.14
CA PRO A 140 -16.26 9.52 -25.32
C PRO A 140 -15.06 8.57 -25.15
N ASP A 141 -14.57 7.99 -26.24
CA ASP A 141 -13.49 6.98 -26.26
C ASP A 141 -12.22 7.39 -25.49
N TRP A 142 -11.85 8.67 -25.57
CA TRP A 142 -10.69 9.20 -24.86
C TRP A 142 -10.87 9.12 -23.34
N LEU A 143 -12.09 9.38 -22.84
CA LEU A 143 -12.40 9.33 -21.41
C LEU A 143 -12.45 7.88 -20.94
N GLN A 144 -12.96 6.97 -21.77
CA GLN A 144 -12.90 5.52 -21.51
C GLN A 144 -11.46 5.03 -21.40
N THR A 145 -10.59 5.47 -22.31
CA THR A 145 -9.18 5.08 -22.31
C THR A 145 -8.47 5.62 -21.07
N LEU A 146 -8.72 6.87 -20.69
CA LEU A 146 -8.17 7.45 -19.46
C LEU A 146 -8.68 6.72 -18.21
N ALA A 147 -9.97 6.41 -18.14
CA ALA A 147 -10.54 5.66 -17.03
C ALA A 147 -9.91 4.27 -16.91
N ARG A 148 -9.80 3.54 -18.03
CA ARG A 148 -9.15 2.23 -18.08
C ARG A 148 -7.67 2.29 -17.68
N LEU A 149 -6.98 3.38 -18.02
CA LEU A 149 -5.56 3.57 -17.72
C LEU A 149 -5.32 3.99 -16.27
N LEU A 150 -6.13 4.90 -15.72
CA LEU A 150 -5.92 5.45 -14.37
C LEU A 150 -6.60 4.64 -13.28
N LEU A 151 -7.75 4.04 -13.57
CA LEU A 151 -8.58 3.31 -12.59
C LEU A 151 -8.55 1.82 -12.93
N ALA A 152 -9.63 1.31 -13.49
CA ALA A 152 -9.80 -0.09 -13.87
C ALA A 152 -10.71 -0.19 -15.11
N PRO A 153 -10.69 -1.35 -15.80
CA PRO A 153 -11.70 -1.69 -16.79
C PRO A 153 -13.13 -1.54 -16.24
N PRO A 154 -14.12 -1.16 -17.06
CA PRO A 154 -15.50 -0.93 -16.58
C PRO A 154 -16.14 -2.11 -15.86
N ASP A 155 -15.74 -3.34 -16.17
CA ASP A 155 -16.19 -4.60 -15.55
C ASP A 155 -15.63 -4.83 -14.14
N GLN A 156 -14.54 -4.14 -13.78
CA GLN A 156 -13.85 -4.29 -12.50
C GLN A 156 -13.81 -2.99 -11.70
N LEU A 157 -14.50 -1.94 -12.18
CA LEU A 157 -14.40 -0.60 -11.62
C LEU A 157 -14.94 -0.54 -10.19
N GLU A 158 -16.09 -1.17 -9.94
CA GLU A 158 -16.74 -1.19 -8.63
C GLU A 158 -15.86 -1.92 -7.60
N ALA A 159 -15.35 -3.09 -7.97
CA ALA A 159 -14.44 -3.87 -7.12
C ALA A 159 -13.14 -3.10 -6.84
N PHE A 160 -12.58 -2.44 -7.86
CA PHE A 160 -11.40 -1.60 -7.73
C PHE A 160 -11.64 -0.43 -6.76
N ILE A 161 -12.76 0.29 -6.89
CA ILE A 161 -13.12 1.39 -5.98
C ILE A 161 -13.29 0.88 -4.54
N ALA A 162 -13.99 -0.23 -4.35
CA ALA A 162 -14.17 -0.83 -3.04
C ALA A 162 -12.83 -1.21 -2.39
N ALA A 163 -11.91 -1.81 -3.16
CA ALA A 163 -10.56 -2.10 -2.70
C ALA A 163 -9.76 -0.85 -2.36
N VAL A 164 -9.81 0.18 -3.21
CA VAL A 164 -9.15 1.47 -2.96
C VAL A 164 -9.64 2.08 -1.64
N LEU A 165 -10.95 2.09 -1.41
CA LEU A 165 -11.56 2.61 -0.18
C LEU A 165 -11.15 1.79 1.05
N THR A 166 -11.15 0.47 0.94
CA THR A 166 -10.74 -0.43 2.02
C THR A 166 -9.31 -0.15 2.46
N LEU A 167 -8.38 -0.17 1.49
CA LEU A 167 -6.97 0.09 1.73
C LEU A 167 -6.78 1.52 2.23
N ALA A 168 -7.47 2.51 1.67
CA ALA A 168 -7.38 3.91 2.11
C ALA A 168 -7.77 4.10 3.58
N LEU A 169 -8.83 3.42 4.03
CA LEU A 169 -9.26 3.44 5.43
C LEU A 169 -8.24 2.75 6.34
N PHE A 170 -7.83 1.55 5.97
CA PHE A 170 -6.86 0.76 6.73
C PHE A 170 -5.52 1.50 6.86
N GLU A 171 -4.92 1.88 5.73
CA GLU A 171 -3.66 2.63 5.66
C GLU A 171 -3.80 4.01 6.32
N GLY A 172 -4.95 4.67 6.16
CA GLY A 172 -5.24 5.96 6.79
C GLY A 172 -5.15 5.90 8.32
N ALA A 173 -5.48 4.77 8.94
CA ALA A 173 -5.32 4.57 10.38
C ALA A 173 -3.83 4.50 10.80
N TYR A 174 -2.97 3.89 9.99
CA TYR A 174 -1.51 3.88 10.22
C TYR A 174 -0.90 5.27 9.98
N VAL A 175 -1.30 5.94 8.90
CA VAL A 175 -0.91 7.34 8.64
C VAL A 175 -1.31 8.24 9.80
N ALA A 176 -2.51 8.07 10.38
CA ALA A 176 -2.93 8.84 11.55
C ALA A 176 -2.04 8.65 12.78
N GLU A 177 -1.49 7.45 12.99
CA GLU A 177 -0.49 7.21 14.04
C GLU A 177 0.85 7.85 13.71
N ILE A 178 1.29 7.80 12.46
CA ILE A 178 2.51 8.47 12.01
C ILE A 178 2.41 9.98 12.25
N VAL A 179 1.27 10.59 11.91
CA VAL A 179 1.02 12.02 12.13
C VAL A 179 1.01 12.35 13.62
N ARG A 180 0.28 11.58 14.43
CA ARG A 180 0.21 11.77 15.89
C ARG A 180 1.60 11.61 16.53
N ALA A 181 2.34 10.57 16.17
CA ALA A 181 3.68 10.29 16.66
C ALA A 181 4.69 11.36 16.21
N GLY A 182 4.60 11.82 14.97
CA GLY A 182 5.42 12.92 14.44
C GLY A 182 5.26 14.20 15.26
N ILE A 183 4.01 14.60 15.57
CA ILE A 183 3.72 15.76 16.41
C ILE A 183 4.23 15.57 17.84
N ASN A 184 3.95 14.41 18.44
CA ASN A 184 4.35 14.12 19.83
C ASN A 184 5.85 13.89 20.01
N SER A 185 6.59 13.64 18.92
CA SER A 185 8.04 13.48 18.99
C SER A 185 8.76 14.79 19.30
N ILE A 186 8.15 15.94 19.01
CA ILE A 186 8.77 17.26 19.23
C ILE A 186 8.92 17.51 20.73
N GLU A 187 10.13 17.90 21.15
CA GLU A 187 10.49 18.12 22.55
C GLU A 187 9.54 19.10 23.24
N ASN A 188 9.11 18.76 24.46
CA ASN A 188 8.19 19.57 25.26
C ASN A 188 8.70 21.02 25.47
N GLY A 189 10.02 21.23 25.54
CA GLY A 189 10.62 22.56 25.66
C GLY A 189 10.22 23.53 24.53
N GLN A 190 10.06 23.04 23.29
CA GLN A 190 9.57 23.85 22.18
C GLN A 190 8.12 24.30 22.39
N TRP A 191 7.29 23.42 22.95
CA TRP A 191 5.89 23.73 23.28
C TRP A 191 5.79 24.73 24.44
N GLU A 192 6.64 24.59 25.45
CA GLU A 192 6.66 25.45 26.63
C GLU A 192 7.22 26.84 26.30
N ALA A 193 8.34 26.92 25.58
CA ALA A 193 8.94 28.18 25.14
C ALA A 193 7.98 28.99 24.26
N ALA A 194 7.33 28.36 23.29
CA ALA A 194 6.35 29.02 22.43
C ALA A 194 5.15 29.59 23.21
N LYS A 195 4.66 28.85 24.22
CA LYS A 195 3.58 29.34 25.11
C LYS A 195 4.06 30.48 26.00
N ALA A 196 5.29 30.42 26.51
CA ALA A 196 5.88 31.50 27.32
C ALA A 196 6.04 32.80 26.53
N LEU A 197 6.26 32.70 25.22
CA LEU A 197 6.26 33.83 24.27
C LEU A 197 4.85 34.31 23.89
N GLY A 198 3.79 33.79 24.52
CA GLY A 198 2.40 34.22 24.29
C GLY A 198 1.74 33.65 23.04
N MET A 199 2.35 32.67 22.35
CA MET A 199 1.75 32.10 21.13
C MET A 199 0.50 31.30 21.46
N ASN A 200 -0.57 31.55 20.70
CA ASN A 200 -1.76 30.70 20.74
C ASN A 200 -1.51 29.35 20.03
N ARG A 201 -2.39 28.36 20.25
CA ARG A 201 -2.17 27.00 19.73
C ARG A 201 -2.06 26.95 18.19
N PRO A 202 -2.89 27.64 17.40
CA PRO A 202 -2.71 27.67 15.94
C PRO A 202 -1.38 28.27 15.51
N GLN A 203 -0.93 29.36 16.14
CA GLN A 203 0.38 29.97 15.86
C GLN A 203 1.52 29.00 16.19
N LEU A 204 1.51 28.42 17.39
CA LEU A 204 2.52 27.46 17.86
C LEU A 204 2.58 26.24 16.93
N LEU A 205 1.43 25.69 16.55
CA LEU A 205 1.36 24.53 15.65
C LEU A 205 1.89 24.89 14.26
N ARG A 206 1.43 26.00 13.66
CA ARG A 206 1.81 26.39 12.30
C ARG A 206 3.29 26.77 12.16
N HIS A 207 3.83 27.52 13.11
CA HIS A 207 5.16 28.13 12.94
C HIS A 207 6.30 27.32 13.57
N ILE A 208 6.02 26.45 14.55
CA ILE A 208 7.07 25.74 15.30
C ILE A 208 6.90 24.23 15.16
N ILE A 209 5.75 23.70 15.57
CA ILE A 209 5.61 22.24 15.72
C ILE A 209 5.42 21.53 14.37
N LEU A 210 4.45 21.95 13.55
CA LEU A 210 4.12 21.24 12.29
C LEU A 210 5.28 21.22 11.29
N PRO A 211 6.07 22.29 11.09
CA PRO A 211 7.22 22.23 10.19
C PRO A 211 8.26 21.18 10.63
N GLN A 212 8.55 21.09 11.93
CA GLN A 212 9.48 20.10 12.47
C GLN A 212 8.89 18.68 12.45
N ALA A 213 7.62 18.56 12.83
CA ALA A 213 6.92 17.28 12.87
C ALA A 213 6.79 16.69 11.46
N PHE A 214 6.52 17.52 10.45
CA PHE A 214 6.46 17.10 9.05
C PHE A 214 7.76 16.43 8.59
N GLN A 215 8.92 17.01 8.89
CA GLN A 215 10.22 16.41 8.55
C GLN A 215 10.41 15.03 9.22
N ARG A 216 9.89 14.86 10.44
CA ARG A 216 9.95 13.57 11.16
C ARG A 216 8.91 12.56 10.66
N MET A 217 7.83 13.01 10.02
CA MET A 217 6.82 12.14 9.41
C MET A 217 7.27 11.57 8.06
N ILE A 218 8.12 12.26 7.29
CA ILE A 218 8.49 11.82 5.93
C ILE A 218 9.05 10.38 5.90
N PRO A 219 10.05 9.99 6.72
CA PRO A 219 10.59 8.63 6.67
C PRO A 219 9.56 7.53 6.95
N PRO A 220 8.75 7.58 8.03
CA PRO A 220 7.72 6.57 8.25
C PRO A 220 6.58 6.62 7.21
N LEU A 221 6.23 7.79 6.65
CA LEU A 221 5.25 7.88 5.55
C LEU A 221 5.75 7.19 4.28
N ALA A 222 7.04 7.33 3.95
CA ALA A 222 7.64 6.59 2.83
C ALA A 222 7.62 5.07 3.09
N GLY A 223 7.91 4.65 4.33
CA GLY A 223 7.75 3.27 4.75
C GLY A 223 6.31 2.77 4.59
N GLN A 224 5.33 3.59 4.98
CA GLN A 224 3.92 3.26 4.83
C GLN A 224 3.52 3.12 3.36
N ALA A 225 3.98 4.01 2.46
CA ALA A 225 3.72 3.88 1.03
C ALA A 225 4.23 2.56 0.43
N ILE A 226 5.39 2.07 0.91
CA ILE A 226 5.92 0.77 0.52
C ILE A 226 5.06 -0.38 1.09
N SER A 227 4.60 -0.24 2.33
CA SER A 227 3.67 -1.21 2.93
C SER A 227 2.36 -1.27 2.16
N THR A 228 1.77 -0.13 1.76
CA THR A 228 0.54 -0.09 0.96
C THR A 228 0.65 -0.92 -0.31
N ILE A 229 1.81 -0.90 -0.99
CA ILE A 229 2.05 -1.73 -2.18
C ILE A 229 1.98 -3.22 -1.84
N LYS A 230 2.60 -3.63 -0.73
CA LYS A 230 2.58 -5.03 -0.27
C LYS A 230 1.19 -5.45 0.20
N ASP A 231 0.53 -4.59 0.96
CA ASP A 231 -0.77 -4.85 1.55
C ASP A 231 -1.87 -4.87 0.48
N SER A 232 -1.69 -4.18 -0.66
CA SER A 232 -2.61 -4.27 -1.80
C SER A 232 -2.78 -5.69 -2.35
N ALA A 233 -1.79 -6.58 -2.15
CA ALA A 233 -1.88 -7.98 -2.55
C ALA A 233 -3.05 -8.71 -1.89
N ILE A 234 -3.52 -8.26 -0.72
CA ILE A 234 -4.63 -8.91 -0.01
C ILE A 234 -5.93 -8.90 -0.84
N VAL A 235 -6.10 -7.94 -1.74
CA VAL A 235 -7.32 -7.81 -2.53
C VAL A 235 -7.42 -8.86 -3.65
N SER A 236 -6.36 -9.64 -3.87
CA SER A 236 -6.41 -10.80 -4.79
C SER A 236 -7.45 -11.84 -4.35
N VAL A 237 -7.77 -11.91 -3.05
CA VAL A 237 -8.75 -12.85 -2.49
C VAL A 237 -10.20 -12.58 -2.89
N ILE A 238 -10.49 -11.35 -3.36
CA ILE A 238 -11.78 -10.94 -3.91
C ILE A 238 -11.71 -10.81 -5.44
N SER A 239 -10.81 -11.56 -6.07
CA SER A 239 -10.67 -11.66 -7.52
C SER A 239 -10.30 -10.37 -8.25
N ILE A 240 -9.68 -9.41 -7.57
CA ILE A 240 -9.09 -8.25 -8.24
C ILE A 240 -7.80 -8.68 -8.91
N GLN A 241 -7.70 -8.41 -10.22
CA GLN A 241 -6.61 -8.83 -11.10
C GLN A 241 -5.34 -7.99 -10.92
N GLU A 242 -4.79 -7.98 -9.71
CA GLU A 242 -3.47 -7.42 -9.41
C GLU A 242 -2.35 -8.47 -9.57
N LEU A 243 -1.10 -8.08 -9.33
CA LEU A 243 0.07 -8.91 -9.63
C LEU A 243 0.05 -10.28 -8.94
N THR A 244 -0.41 -10.35 -7.70
CA THR A 244 -0.50 -11.59 -6.92
C THR A 244 -1.55 -12.52 -7.52
N PHE A 245 -2.73 -12.00 -7.87
CA PHE A 245 -3.80 -12.72 -8.55
C PHE A 245 -3.31 -13.31 -9.88
N GLN A 246 -2.68 -12.47 -10.71
CA GLN A 246 -2.14 -12.89 -12.01
C GLN A 246 -1.07 -13.99 -11.85
N GLY A 247 -0.22 -13.88 -10.81
CA GLY A 247 0.76 -14.92 -10.48
C GLY A 247 0.10 -16.25 -10.06
N MET A 248 -0.96 -16.19 -9.25
CA MET A 248 -1.71 -17.38 -8.83
C MET A 248 -2.45 -18.03 -10.00
N GLU A 249 -3.04 -17.24 -10.89
CA GLU A 249 -3.73 -17.72 -12.08
C GLU A 249 -2.75 -18.43 -13.02
N LEU A 250 -1.58 -17.85 -13.27
CA LEU A 250 -0.52 -18.48 -14.06
C LEU A 250 -0.03 -19.79 -13.44
N MET A 251 0.11 -19.84 -12.12
CA MET A 251 0.46 -21.07 -11.41
C MET A 251 -0.61 -22.15 -11.65
N ALA A 252 -1.88 -21.82 -11.46
CA ALA A 252 -3.00 -22.74 -11.63
C ALA A 252 -3.22 -23.18 -13.10
N ALA A 253 -2.83 -22.36 -14.07
CA ALA A 253 -2.94 -22.70 -15.50
C ALA A 253 -1.77 -23.58 -15.99
N THR A 254 -0.64 -23.58 -15.28
CA THR A 254 0.58 -24.29 -15.69
C THR A 254 0.75 -25.65 -15.00
N TYR A 255 0.09 -25.86 -13.85
CA TYR A 255 0.14 -27.07 -13.03
C TYR A 255 -1.26 -27.54 -12.65
#